data_AF-A0A091FCE0-F1
#
_entry.id   AF-A0A091FCE0-F1
#
_cell.length_a   1.000
_cell.length_b   1.000
_cell.length_c   1.000
_cell.angle_alpha   90.00
_cell.angle_beta   90.00
_cell.angle_gamma   90.00
#
_symmetry.space_group_name_H-M   'P 1'
#
loop_
_entity.id
_entity.type
_entity.pdbx_description
1 polymer ?
#
loop_
_entity_poly.entity_id
_entity_poly.type
_entity_poly.pdbx_seq_one_letter_code
_entity_poly.pdbx_strand_id
1 'polypeptide(L)'
;VLEAENEQLQDQLREVWDENCRLYKLVSEKDFEIKQLQKTVQEERLALSGVSGLAGDGPATKIVELAKKNREITAEAESERTRVKQLNHKVKELERELQAAAEKIRSLGGDAAGIKESTLKMLEGNLAESPEVKALQEKLNAAHLKVTEYRNQLQSVKQELKLTQKLLANEVGEDVNIQSLLTRSGSWRGRAQQILLLQTKVRELEHKLNENKIRASLFEMEEGFLPFAGPRKLSIQEKNVLKIRSLEKEKKDSLEKLAGQHNALQKSHEELKKKLDASRARNQMLCGEVKMLKEQIGTLLEKGKHDDELVDALLSQQKQMQEILKGLSQKEEENKESRQIMGHHLNNEIQQQNSLIEQLRELVAEREAMVKTLEEKIGQL
;
A
#
# COMPACT_ATOMS: atom_id res chain seq x y z
N VAL A 1 -21.05 111.13 2.56
CA VAL A 1 -21.34 110.01 1.64
C VAL A 1 -20.04 109.34 1.23
N LEU A 2 -19.12 110.06 0.56
CA LEU A 2 -17.82 109.51 0.14
C LEU A 2 -16.93 108.97 1.28
N GLU A 3 -16.94 109.59 2.47
CA GLU A 3 -16.15 109.10 3.62
C GLU A 3 -16.66 107.76 4.16
N ALA A 4 -17.98 107.59 4.26
CA ALA A 4 -18.60 106.35 4.71
C ALA A 4 -18.42 105.21 3.70
N GLU A 5 -18.46 105.52 2.40
CA GLU A 5 -18.13 104.56 1.34
C GLU A 5 -16.65 104.15 1.38
N ASN A 6 -15.75 105.09 1.69
CA ASN A 6 -14.31 104.80 1.82
C ASN A 6 -14.02 103.93 3.06
N GLU A 7 -14.69 104.19 4.18
CA GLU A 7 -14.59 103.36 5.39
C GLU A 7 -15.12 101.94 5.14
N GLN A 8 -16.29 101.81 4.49
CA GLN A 8 -16.84 100.51 4.10
C GLN A 8 -15.91 99.73 3.16
N LEU A 9 -15.28 100.40 2.20
CA LEU A 9 -14.29 99.77 1.30
C LEU A 9 -13.03 99.34 2.05
N GLN A 10 -12.57 100.09 3.05
CA GLN A 10 -11.43 99.72 3.89
C GLN A 10 -11.73 98.49 4.76
N ASP A 11 -12.94 98.40 5.31
CA ASP A 11 -13.38 97.24 6.08
C ASP A 11 -13.51 96.00 5.20
N GLN A 12 -14.11 96.12 4.01
CA GLN A 12 -14.14 95.03 3.04
C GLN A 12 -12.75 94.59 2.60
N LEU A 13 -11.82 95.54 2.40
CA LEU A 13 -10.43 95.22 2.07
C LEU A 13 -9.77 94.43 3.21
N ARG A 14 -10.05 94.79 4.47
CA ARG A 14 -9.54 94.10 5.65
C ARG A 14 -10.11 92.68 5.77
N GLU A 15 -11.42 92.51 5.62
CA GLU A 15 -12.06 91.19 5.64
C GLU A 15 -11.51 90.26 4.56
N VAL A 16 -11.37 90.77 3.33
CA VAL A 16 -10.78 89.99 2.21
C VAL A 16 -9.31 89.66 2.48
N TRP A 17 -8.58 90.55 3.17
CA TRP A 17 -7.20 90.29 3.55
C TRP A 17 -7.09 89.19 4.61
N ASP A 18 -7.93 89.26 5.65
CA ASP A 18 -7.99 88.26 6.71
C ASP A 18 -8.43 86.89 6.17
N GLU A 19 -9.42 86.86 5.28
CA GLU A 19 -9.87 85.62 4.63
C GLU A 19 -8.78 85.05 3.71
N ASN A 20 -8.08 85.88 2.94
CA ASN A 20 -6.91 85.42 2.17
C ASN A 20 -5.83 84.83 3.08
N CYS A 21 -5.52 85.47 4.21
CA CYS A 21 -4.57 84.93 5.18
C CYS A 21 -5.01 83.58 5.76
N ARG A 22 -6.31 83.40 6.02
CA ARG A 22 -6.87 82.13 6.48
C ARG A 22 -6.77 81.04 5.40
N LEU A 23 -7.10 81.38 4.15
CA LEU A 23 -7.00 80.46 3.02
C LEU A 23 -5.56 80.03 2.78
N TYR A 24 -4.58 80.94 2.84
CA TYR A 24 -3.17 80.58 2.73
C TYR A 24 -2.71 79.59 3.80
N LYS A 25 -3.15 79.76 5.06
CA LYS A 25 -2.85 78.81 6.13
C LYS A 25 -3.46 77.44 5.83
N LEU A 26 -4.73 77.39 5.44
CA LEU A 26 -5.41 76.13 5.13
C LEU A 26 -4.77 75.40 3.94
N VAL A 27 -4.37 76.12 2.89
CA VAL A 27 -3.64 75.54 1.76
C VAL A 27 -2.31 74.95 2.22
N SER A 28 -1.56 75.66 3.09
CA SER A 28 -0.29 75.14 3.61
C SER A 28 -0.45 73.86 4.45
N GLU A 29 -1.53 73.76 5.23
CA GLU A 29 -1.87 72.56 6.01
C GLU A 29 -2.23 71.39 5.10
N LYS A 30 -3.03 71.64 4.04
CA LYS A 30 -3.41 70.62 3.05
C LYS A 30 -2.23 70.15 2.22
N ASP A 31 -1.33 71.05 1.83
CA ASP A 31 -0.09 70.70 1.13
C ASP A 31 0.83 69.83 2.01
N PHE A 32 0.85 70.09 3.32
CA PHE A 32 1.58 69.24 4.26
C PHE A 32 0.95 67.84 4.38
N GLU A 33 -0.38 67.76 4.48
CA GLU A 33 -1.13 66.50 4.51
C GLU A 33 -0.89 65.68 3.23
N ILE A 34 -0.97 66.31 2.05
CA ILE A 34 -0.68 65.67 0.76
C ILE A 34 0.74 65.11 0.73
N LYS A 35 1.74 65.87 1.22
CA LYS A 35 3.13 65.37 1.30
C LYS A 35 3.26 64.16 2.21
N GLN A 36 2.58 64.13 3.34
CA GLN A 36 2.59 62.98 4.25
C GLN A 36 1.94 61.75 3.59
N LEU A 37 0.79 61.92 2.94
CA LEU A 37 0.09 60.85 2.23
C LEU A 37 0.92 60.31 1.05
N GLN A 38 1.55 61.18 0.27
CA GLN A 38 2.47 60.76 -0.80
C GLN A 38 3.65 59.97 -0.26
N LYS A 39 4.19 60.38 0.90
CA LYS A 39 5.26 59.64 1.58
C LYS A 39 4.79 58.27 2.04
N THR A 40 3.59 58.16 2.63
CA THR A 40 3.03 56.85 3.05
C THR A 40 2.79 55.95 1.85
N VAL A 41 2.19 56.46 0.77
CA VAL A 41 1.99 55.71 -0.47
C VAL A 41 3.33 55.24 -1.05
N GLN A 42 4.37 56.08 -1.01
CA GLN A 42 5.70 55.70 -1.50
C GLN A 42 6.35 54.64 -0.61
N GLU A 43 6.21 54.73 0.72
CA GLU A 43 6.67 53.72 1.67
C GLU A 43 5.93 52.39 1.50
N GLU A 44 4.61 52.42 1.36
CA GLU A 44 3.78 51.24 1.04
C GLU A 44 4.17 50.64 -0.30
N ARG A 45 4.40 51.48 -1.32
CA ARG A 45 4.86 51.03 -2.64
C ARG A 45 6.25 50.41 -2.57
N LEU A 46 7.17 50.93 -1.74
CA LEU A 46 8.49 50.34 -1.51
C LEU A 46 8.38 49.03 -0.72
N ALA A 47 7.50 48.95 0.28
CA ALA A 47 7.22 47.72 1.02
C ALA A 47 6.61 46.64 0.10
N LEU A 48 5.70 47.02 -0.79
CA LEU A 48 5.12 46.16 -1.82
C LEU A 48 6.15 45.82 -2.91
N SER A 49 7.02 46.75 -3.30
CA SER A 49 8.08 46.52 -4.30
C SER A 49 9.20 45.61 -3.76
N GLY A 50 9.46 45.64 -2.45
CA GLY A 50 10.33 44.67 -1.77
C GLY A 50 9.80 43.23 -1.82
N VAL A 51 8.49 43.07 -2.06
CA VAL A 51 7.82 41.78 -2.31
C VAL A 51 7.63 41.51 -3.82
N SER A 52 7.53 42.57 -4.63
CA SER A 52 7.18 42.46 -6.06
C SER A 52 8.35 42.20 -7.01
N GLY A 53 9.60 42.17 -6.53
CA GLY A 53 10.76 41.85 -7.38
C GLY A 53 11.01 40.35 -7.59
N LEU A 54 10.52 39.49 -6.69
CA LEU A 54 10.74 38.02 -6.77
C LEU A 54 9.64 37.17 -6.12
N ALA A 55 8.73 37.74 -5.31
CA ALA A 55 7.74 36.95 -4.57
C ALA A 55 6.29 37.05 -5.09
N GLY A 56 5.97 38.06 -5.92
CA GLY A 56 4.64 38.19 -6.55
C GLY A 56 4.36 37.14 -7.65
N ASP A 57 5.42 36.60 -8.27
CA ASP A 57 5.32 35.60 -9.34
C ASP A 57 5.20 34.16 -8.81
N GLY A 58 5.54 33.92 -7.53
CA GLY A 58 5.44 32.61 -6.90
C GLY A 58 4.01 32.06 -6.81
N PRO A 59 3.03 32.83 -6.31
CA PRO A 59 1.64 32.38 -6.28
C PRO A 59 1.03 32.20 -7.68
N ALA A 60 1.33 33.11 -8.63
CA ALA A 60 0.80 33.03 -9.99
C ALA A 60 1.36 31.84 -10.77
N THR A 61 2.68 31.61 -10.70
CA THR A 61 3.31 30.42 -11.28
C THR A 61 2.81 29.14 -10.63
N LYS A 62 2.59 29.13 -9.31
CA LYS A 62 2.05 27.95 -8.62
C LYS A 62 0.62 27.64 -9.02
N ILE A 63 -0.22 28.64 -9.23
CA ILE A 63 -1.58 28.46 -9.74
C ILE A 63 -1.55 27.83 -11.15
N VAL A 64 -0.68 28.31 -12.04
CA VAL A 64 -0.52 27.74 -13.38
C VAL A 64 0.02 26.31 -13.33
N GLU A 65 1.01 26.04 -12.48
CA GLU A 65 1.56 24.70 -12.28
C GLU A 65 0.52 23.71 -11.74
N LEU A 66 -0.27 24.13 -10.75
CA LEU A 66 -1.37 23.33 -10.20
C LEU A 66 -2.49 23.12 -11.24
N ALA A 67 -2.79 24.12 -12.06
CA ALA A 67 -3.75 23.99 -13.15
C ALA A 67 -3.27 22.99 -14.23
N LYS A 68 -1.96 22.98 -14.56
CA LYS A 68 -1.37 21.99 -15.47
C LYS A 68 -1.46 20.58 -14.88
N LYS A 69 -1.05 20.41 -13.61
CA LYS A 69 -1.17 19.13 -12.89
C LYS A 69 -2.61 18.63 -12.83
N ASN A 70 -3.59 19.51 -12.60
CA ASN A 70 -5.00 19.12 -12.61
C ASN A 70 -5.47 18.63 -13.99
N ARG A 71 -5.00 19.24 -15.08
CA ARG A 71 -5.32 18.78 -16.44
C ARG A 71 -4.68 17.42 -16.73
N GLU A 72 -3.43 17.22 -16.34
CA GLU A 72 -2.72 15.94 -16.48
C GLU A 72 -3.42 14.81 -15.71
N ILE A 73 -3.75 15.03 -14.44
CA ILE A 73 -4.48 14.06 -13.61
C ILE A 73 -5.85 13.73 -14.23
N THR A 74 -6.55 14.73 -14.79
CA THR A 74 -7.84 14.50 -15.45
C THR A 74 -7.69 13.62 -16.70
N ALA A 75 -6.68 13.89 -17.53
CA ALA A 75 -6.40 13.10 -18.72
C ALA A 75 -6.00 11.65 -18.38
N GLU A 76 -5.16 11.47 -17.34
CA GLU A 76 -4.75 10.14 -16.87
C GLU A 76 -5.96 9.36 -16.32
N ALA A 77 -6.82 9.99 -15.53
CA ALA A 77 -8.04 9.39 -15.00
C ALA A 77 -9.02 8.98 -16.12
N GLU A 78 -9.15 9.77 -17.18
CA GLU A 78 -9.94 9.42 -18.37
C GLU A 78 -9.34 8.22 -19.12
N SER A 79 -8.01 8.22 -19.30
CA SER A 79 -7.30 7.10 -19.94
C SER A 79 -7.49 5.80 -19.16
N GLU A 80 -7.38 5.83 -17.83
CA GLU A 80 -7.60 4.65 -17.00
C GLU A 80 -9.06 4.21 -17.00
N ARG A 81 -10.00 5.16 -17.03
CA ARG A 81 -11.43 4.84 -17.19
C ARG A 81 -11.70 4.11 -18.51
N THR A 82 -11.03 4.47 -19.60
CA THR A 82 -11.14 3.73 -20.87
C THR A 82 -10.51 2.34 -20.79
N ARG A 83 -9.34 2.20 -20.16
CA ARG A 83 -8.66 0.91 -19.95
C ARG A 83 -9.50 -0.04 -19.10
N VAL A 84 -10.11 0.46 -18.01
CA VAL A 84 -11.05 -0.30 -17.17
C VAL A 84 -12.27 -0.76 -17.96
N LYS A 85 -12.84 0.11 -18.82
CA LYS A 85 -13.94 -0.30 -19.71
C LYS A 85 -13.49 -1.43 -20.64
N GLN A 86 -12.34 -1.32 -21.30
CA GLN A 86 -11.84 -2.37 -22.21
C GLN A 86 -11.61 -3.70 -21.48
N LEU A 87 -10.97 -3.67 -20.31
CA LEU A 87 -10.76 -4.87 -19.49
C LEU A 87 -12.08 -5.50 -19.05
N ASN A 88 -13.08 -4.71 -18.66
CA ASN A 88 -14.41 -5.22 -18.33
C ASN A 88 -15.12 -5.87 -19.52
N HIS A 89 -14.95 -5.35 -20.74
CA HIS A 89 -15.49 -6.02 -21.93
C HIS A 89 -14.80 -7.36 -22.16
N LYS A 90 -13.47 -7.43 -22.00
CA LYS A 90 -12.70 -8.68 -22.15
C LYS A 90 -13.08 -9.72 -21.09
N VAL A 91 -13.29 -9.30 -19.84
CA VAL A 91 -13.78 -10.19 -18.78
C VAL A 91 -15.13 -10.78 -19.16
N LYS A 92 -16.08 -9.95 -19.60
CA LYS A 92 -17.40 -10.44 -20.04
C LYS A 92 -17.34 -11.38 -21.24
N GLU A 93 -16.41 -11.16 -22.17
CA GLU A 93 -16.16 -12.10 -23.28
C GLU A 93 -15.68 -13.45 -22.77
N LEU A 94 -14.64 -13.46 -21.93
CA LEU A 94 -14.09 -14.68 -21.35
C LEU A 94 -15.11 -15.43 -20.48
N GLU A 95 -15.95 -14.71 -19.73
CA GLU A 95 -17.05 -15.30 -18.96
C GLU A 95 -18.07 -16.00 -19.88
N ARG A 96 -18.41 -15.40 -21.03
CA ARG A 96 -19.29 -16.04 -22.01
C ARG A 96 -18.65 -17.25 -22.68
N GLU A 97 -17.37 -17.18 -23.03
CA GLU A 97 -16.61 -18.31 -23.59
C GLU A 97 -16.54 -19.48 -22.60
N LEU A 98 -16.32 -19.19 -21.31
CA LEU A 98 -16.29 -20.18 -20.25
C LEU A 98 -17.67 -20.82 -20.01
N GLN A 99 -18.74 -20.03 -20.03
CA GLN A 99 -20.11 -20.55 -19.97
C GLN A 99 -20.42 -21.44 -21.18
N ALA A 100 -20.06 -21.02 -22.39
CA ALA A 100 -20.25 -21.83 -23.60
C ALA A 100 -19.45 -23.15 -23.56
N ALA A 101 -18.22 -23.12 -23.03
CA ALA A 101 -17.41 -24.33 -22.83
C ALA A 101 -18.03 -25.28 -21.79
N ALA A 102 -18.53 -24.73 -20.67
CA ALA A 102 -19.21 -25.50 -19.62
C ALA A 102 -20.51 -26.15 -20.15
N GLU A 103 -21.28 -25.43 -20.97
CA GLU A 103 -22.48 -25.96 -21.62
C GLU A 103 -22.14 -27.06 -22.63
N LYS A 104 -21.05 -26.91 -23.38
CA LYS A 104 -20.56 -27.94 -24.31
C LYS A 104 -20.14 -29.22 -23.60
N ILE A 105 -19.46 -29.10 -22.45
CA ILE A 105 -19.10 -30.23 -21.58
C ILE A 105 -20.37 -30.93 -21.05
N ARG A 106 -21.38 -30.16 -20.65
CA ARG A 106 -22.67 -30.70 -20.18
C ARG A 106 -23.47 -31.38 -21.30
N SER A 107 -23.36 -30.91 -22.54
CA SER A 107 -24.04 -31.49 -23.71
C SER A 107 -23.40 -32.77 -24.24
N LEU A 108 -22.13 -33.03 -23.90
CA LEU A 108 -21.38 -34.21 -24.37
C LEU A 108 -21.60 -35.47 -23.54
N GLY A 109 -22.50 -35.44 -22.55
CA GLY A 109 -22.97 -36.63 -21.83
C GLY A 109 -21.91 -37.24 -20.91
N GLY A 110 -22.11 -37.13 -19.60
CA GLY A 110 -21.19 -37.70 -18.61
C GLY A 110 -21.75 -37.74 -17.20
N ASP A 111 -22.84 -38.49 -17.00
CA ASP A 111 -23.11 -39.10 -15.71
C ASP A 111 -21.99 -40.11 -15.41
N ALA A 112 -21.08 -39.76 -14.51
CA ALA A 112 -20.10 -40.70 -13.96
C ALA A 112 -19.68 -40.24 -12.55
N ALA A 113 -20.58 -40.47 -11.59
CA ALA A 113 -20.29 -40.36 -10.16
C ALA A 113 -19.34 -41.47 -9.62
N GLY A 114 -18.70 -42.28 -10.49
CA GLY A 114 -17.95 -43.48 -10.07
C GLY A 114 -16.46 -43.55 -10.41
N ILE A 115 -15.88 -42.61 -11.20
CA ILE A 115 -14.49 -42.74 -11.72
C ILE A 115 -13.60 -41.56 -11.25
N LYS A 116 -13.97 -40.89 -10.15
CA LYS A 116 -13.29 -39.66 -9.72
C LYS A 116 -12.16 -39.85 -8.72
N GLU A 117 -12.03 -40.98 -8.03
CA GLU A 117 -11.08 -41.06 -6.90
C GLU A 117 -9.70 -41.60 -7.26
N SER A 118 -9.58 -42.50 -8.24
CA SER A 118 -8.28 -42.99 -8.72
C SER A 118 -7.63 -42.07 -9.76
N THR A 119 -8.43 -41.35 -10.54
CA THR A 119 -7.93 -40.43 -11.58
C THR A 119 -7.49 -39.08 -11.01
N LEU A 120 -8.02 -38.66 -9.85
CA LEU A 120 -7.63 -37.40 -9.19
C LEU A 120 -6.19 -37.44 -8.67
N LYS A 121 -5.75 -38.56 -8.08
CA LYS A 121 -4.39 -38.69 -7.55
C LYS A 121 -3.29 -38.73 -8.63
N MET A 122 -3.62 -39.15 -9.84
CA MET A 122 -2.69 -39.13 -10.98
C MET A 122 -2.65 -37.79 -11.71
N LEU A 123 -3.71 -36.97 -11.60
CA LEU A 123 -3.77 -35.63 -12.19
C LEU A 123 -3.22 -34.55 -11.24
N GLU A 124 -3.33 -34.73 -9.93
CA GLU A 124 -2.92 -33.75 -8.91
C GLU A 124 -1.39 -33.53 -8.89
N GLY A 125 -0.60 -34.55 -9.23
CA GLY A 125 0.85 -34.45 -9.40
C GLY A 125 1.28 -33.73 -10.70
N ASN A 126 0.42 -33.69 -11.73
CA ASN A 126 0.75 -33.12 -13.05
C ASN A 126 0.04 -31.79 -13.35
N LEU A 127 -1.00 -31.40 -12.60
CA LEU A 127 -1.67 -30.09 -12.77
C LEU A 127 -1.01 -28.94 -12.01
N ALA A 128 -0.30 -29.23 -10.91
CA ALA A 128 0.41 -28.20 -10.15
C ALA A 128 1.59 -27.58 -10.94
N GLU A 129 2.05 -28.25 -12.00
CA GLU A 129 3.14 -27.80 -12.87
C GLU A 129 2.69 -27.34 -14.27
N SER A 130 1.41 -27.44 -14.61
CA SER A 130 0.90 -26.89 -15.88
C SER A 130 1.05 -25.37 -15.89
N PRO A 131 1.69 -24.78 -16.93
CA PRO A 131 1.88 -23.33 -17.04
C PRO A 131 0.56 -22.56 -17.04
N GLU A 132 -0.55 -23.20 -17.44
CA GLU A 132 -1.88 -22.62 -17.46
C GLU A 132 -2.47 -22.47 -16.04
N VAL A 133 -2.24 -23.45 -15.16
CA VAL A 133 -2.68 -23.38 -13.76
C VAL A 133 -1.88 -22.30 -13.01
N LYS A 134 -0.57 -22.18 -13.27
CA LYS A 134 0.26 -21.10 -12.73
C LYS A 134 -0.18 -19.73 -13.25
N ALA A 135 -0.46 -19.60 -14.55
CA ALA A 135 -0.95 -18.34 -15.13
C ALA A 135 -2.33 -17.93 -14.59
N LEU A 136 -3.22 -18.90 -14.34
CA LEU A 136 -4.52 -18.64 -13.71
C LEU A 136 -4.36 -18.26 -12.23
N GLN A 137 -3.45 -18.89 -11.50
CA GLN A 137 -3.13 -18.55 -10.12
C GLN A 137 -2.52 -17.14 -10.00
N GLU A 138 -1.63 -16.77 -10.91
CA GLU A 138 -1.06 -15.42 -10.99
C GLU A 138 -2.13 -14.38 -11.35
N LYS A 139 -3.04 -14.68 -12.28
CA LYS A 139 -4.18 -13.81 -12.59
C LYS A 139 -5.13 -13.64 -11.40
N LEU A 140 -5.38 -14.71 -10.65
CA LEU A 140 -6.19 -14.67 -9.44
C LEU A 140 -5.52 -13.81 -8.35
N ASN A 141 -4.21 -13.99 -8.15
CA ASN A 141 -3.44 -13.18 -7.20
C ASN A 141 -3.39 -11.71 -7.62
N ALA A 142 -3.23 -11.41 -8.91
CA ALA A 142 -3.26 -10.04 -9.44
C ALA A 142 -4.66 -9.41 -9.29
N ALA A 143 -5.73 -10.18 -9.49
CA ALA A 143 -7.10 -9.72 -9.23
C ALA A 143 -7.33 -9.44 -7.74
N HIS A 144 -6.85 -10.31 -6.85
CA HIS A 144 -6.92 -10.09 -5.40
C HIS A 144 -6.14 -8.85 -4.96
N LEU A 145 -4.97 -8.59 -5.53
CA LEU A 145 -4.22 -7.36 -5.30
C LEU A 145 -5.01 -6.12 -5.74
N LYS A 146 -5.63 -6.15 -6.92
CA LYS A 146 -6.49 -5.04 -7.39
C LYS A 146 -7.71 -4.83 -6.49
N VAL A 147 -8.34 -5.90 -6.01
CA VAL A 147 -9.47 -5.80 -5.08
C VAL A 147 -9.05 -5.16 -3.76
N THR A 148 -7.88 -5.54 -3.24
CA THR A 148 -7.37 -4.92 -2.00
C THR A 148 -6.98 -3.46 -2.22
N GLU A 149 -6.41 -3.11 -3.37
CA GLU A 149 -6.09 -1.74 -3.76
C GLU A 149 -7.33 -0.86 -3.90
N TYR A 150 -8.36 -1.32 -4.63
CA TYR A 150 -9.64 -0.59 -4.72
C TYR A 150 -10.34 -0.44 -3.37
N ARG A 151 -10.27 -1.45 -2.49
CA ARG A 151 -10.80 -1.34 -1.13
C ARG A 151 -10.08 -0.26 -0.34
N ASN A 152 -8.76 -0.16 -0.48
CA ASN A 152 -7.95 0.86 0.19
C ASN A 152 -8.23 2.27 -0.38
N GLN A 153 -8.35 2.41 -1.71
CA GLN A 153 -8.72 3.68 -2.36
C GLN A 153 -10.11 4.14 -1.90
N LEU A 154 -11.10 3.24 -1.87
CA LEU A 154 -12.45 3.54 -1.37
C LEU A 154 -12.42 4.01 0.08
N GLN A 155 -11.55 3.42 0.91
CA GLN A 155 -11.37 3.85 2.30
C GLN A 155 -10.74 5.25 2.38
N SER A 156 -9.74 5.56 1.55
CA SER A 156 -9.12 6.90 1.46
C SER A 156 -10.15 7.96 1.06
N VAL A 157 -10.88 7.72 -0.03
CA VAL A 157 -11.92 8.64 -0.52
C VAL A 157 -13.02 8.84 0.54
N LYS A 158 -13.40 7.79 1.27
CA LYS A 158 -14.37 7.90 2.37
C LYS A 158 -13.84 8.73 3.55
N GLN A 159 -12.54 8.68 3.83
CA GLN A 159 -11.91 9.51 4.87
C GLN A 159 -11.82 10.97 4.42
N GLU A 160 -11.40 11.22 3.18
CA GLU A 160 -11.39 12.55 2.57
C GLU A 160 -12.80 13.16 2.52
N LEU A 161 -13.82 12.37 2.19
CA LEU A 161 -15.21 12.80 2.23
C LEU A 161 -15.66 13.20 3.65
N LYS A 162 -15.23 12.47 4.69
CA LYS A 162 -15.51 12.85 6.07
C LYS A 162 -14.78 14.13 6.48
N LEU A 163 -13.54 14.31 6.03
CA LEU A 163 -12.74 15.49 6.34
C LEU A 163 -13.32 16.74 5.66
N THR A 164 -13.70 16.63 4.39
CA THR A 164 -14.38 17.70 3.64
C THR A 164 -15.74 18.03 4.24
N GLN A 165 -16.53 17.04 4.68
CA GLN A 165 -17.77 17.28 5.42
C GLN A 165 -17.53 18.02 6.75
N LYS A 166 -16.45 17.71 7.48
CA LYS A 166 -16.08 18.45 8.71
C LYS A 166 -15.65 19.88 8.41
N LEU A 167 -14.85 20.11 7.36
CA LEU A 167 -14.47 21.46 6.93
C LEU A 167 -15.70 22.27 6.54
N LEU A 168 -16.62 21.67 5.78
CA LEU A 168 -17.88 22.30 5.43
C LEU A 168 -18.73 22.60 6.67
N ALA A 169 -18.79 21.69 7.64
CA ALA A 169 -19.49 21.93 8.91
C ALA A 169 -18.87 23.10 9.69
N ASN A 170 -17.55 23.30 9.65
CA ASN A 170 -16.91 24.44 10.29
C ASN A 170 -17.29 25.78 9.63
N GLU A 171 -17.39 25.80 8.31
CA GLU A 171 -17.81 26.95 7.49
C GLU A 171 -19.31 27.25 7.62
N VAL A 172 -20.12 26.21 7.81
CA VAL A 172 -21.58 26.32 7.86
C VAL A 172 -22.08 26.54 9.31
N GLY A 173 -21.36 26.04 10.30
CA GLY A 173 -21.76 25.95 11.70
C GLY A 173 -22.13 24.51 12.10
N GLU A 174 -21.76 24.10 13.32
CA GLU A 174 -21.94 22.72 13.82
C GLU A 174 -23.42 22.29 13.91
N ASP A 175 -24.35 23.24 13.98
CA ASP A 175 -25.80 23.00 14.15
C ASP A 175 -26.58 22.86 12.83
N VAL A 176 -25.92 22.91 11.66
CA VAL A 176 -26.60 22.93 10.35
C VAL A 176 -26.37 21.62 9.58
N ASN A 177 -27.46 20.88 9.34
CA ASN A 177 -27.43 19.64 8.56
C ASN A 177 -27.16 19.93 7.06
N ILE A 178 -26.09 19.39 6.51
CA ILE A 178 -25.69 19.57 5.10
C ILE A 178 -26.81 19.14 4.12
N GLN A 179 -27.61 18.12 4.47
CA GLN A 179 -28.75 17.67 3.67
C GLN A 179 -29.88 18.71 3.58
N SER A 180 -30.07 19.54 4.62
CA SER A 180 -31.10 20.58 4.63
C SER A 180 -30.69 21.85 3.89
N LEU A 181 -29.38 22.06 3.66
CA LEU A 181 -28.86 23.13 2.79
C LEU A 181 -29.09 22.85 1.31
N LEU A 182 -28.95 21.59 0.90
CA LEU A 182 -29.21 21.16 -0.48
C LEU A 182 -30.66 21.40 -0.90
N THR A 183 -31.60 21.34 0.05
CA THR A 183 -33.03 21.58 -0.17
C THR A 183 -33.46 23.03 0.02
N ARG A 184 -32.62 23.88 0.64
CA ARG A 184 -32.88 25.32 0.88
C ARG A 184 -31.77 26.18 0.26
N SER A 185 -31.54 26.03 -1.03
CA SER A 185 -30.41 26.56 -1.79
C SER A 185 -30.36 28.09 -1.98
N GLY A 186 -31.24 28.88 -1.35
CA GLY A 186 -31.30 30.34 -1.54
C GLY A 186 -31.32 31.22 -0.28
N SER A 187 -31.56 30.65 0.91
CA SER A 187 -31.76 31.45 2.14
C SER A 187 -30.58 31.38 3.12
N TRP A 188 -29.58 30.56 2.83
CA TRP A 188 -28.49 30.32 3.76
C TRP A 188 -27.33 31.30 3.54
N ARG A 189 -26.87 31.96 4.60
CA ARG A 189 -25.68 32.83 4.61
C ARG A 189 -24.58 32.15 5.41
N GLY A 190 -23.34 32.27 4.93
CA GLY A 190 -22.16 31.70 5.55
C GLY A 190 -21.95 32.12 7.00
N ARG A 191 -21.39 31.24 7.84
CA ARG A 191 -21.04 31.58 9.23
C ARG A 191 -20.10 32.77 9.28
N ALA A 192 -19.09 32.81 8.41
CA ALA A 192 -18.17 33.94 8.31
C ALA A 192 -18.91 35.26 7.98
N GLN A 193 -19.90 35.22 7.09
CA GLN A 193 -20.71 36.38 6.74
C GLN A 193 -21.64 36.79 7.89
N GLN A 194 -22.19 35.82 8.62
CA GLN A 194 -23.01 36.08 9.81
C GLN A 194 -22.19 36.69 10.94
N ILE A 195 -20.96 36.20 11.17
CA ILE A 195 -20.01 36.77 12.12
C ILE A 195 -19.66 38.20 11.71
N LEU A 196 -19.32 38.45 10.44
CA LEU A 196 -18.99 39.79 9.96
C LEU A 196 -20.16 40.78 10.17
N LEU A 197 -21.39 40.33 9.89
CA LEU A 197 -22.59 41.13 10.06
C LEU A 197 -22.84 41.43 11.55
N LEU A 198 -22.68 40.43 12.42
CA LEU A 198 -22.77 40.60 13.87
C LEU A 198 -21.68 41.54 14.40
N GLN A 199 -20.42 41.40 13.97
CA GLN A 199 -19.32 42.28 14.34
C GLN A 199 -19.55 43.73 13.89
N THR A 200 -20.16 43.93 12.72
CA THR A 200 -20.54 45.26 12.24
C THR A 200 -21.66 45.84 13.10
N LYS A 201 -22.67 45.03 13.44
CA LYS A 201 -23.77 45.45 14.31
C LYS A 201 -23.31 45.77 15.73
N VAL A 202 -22.39 44.98 16.29
CA VAL A 202 -21.79 45.24 17.60
C VAL A 202 -21.03 46.56 17.57
N ARG A 203 -20.18 46.81 16.57
CA ARG A 203 -19.50 48.11 16.42
C ARG A 203 -20.46 49.29 16.30
N GLU A 204 -21.54 49.16 15.54
CA GLU A 204 -22.58 50.20 15.46
C GLU A 204 -23.25 50.46 16.82
N LEU A 205 -23.57 49.40 17.57
CA LEU A 205 -24.19 49.50 18.90
C LEU A 205 -23.23 50.09 19.93
N GLU A 206 -21.96 49.70 19.89
CA GLU A 206 -20.88 50.27 20.70
C GLU A 206 -20.70 51.76 20.40
N HIS A 207 -20.71 52.14 19.11
CA HIS A 207 -20.64 53.54 18.69
C HIS A 207 -21.82 54.33 19.23
N LYS A 208 -23.06 53.84 19.05
CA LYS A 208 -24.27 54.48 19.60
C LYS A 208 -24.25 54.58 21.12
N LEU A 209 -23.75 53.57 21.82
CA LEU A 209 -23.62 53.61 23.28
C LEU A 209 -22.58 54.65 23.71
N ASN A 210 -21.47 54.77 22.97
CA ASN A 210 -20.44 55.76 23.25
C ASN A 210 -20.94 57.19 22.98
N GLU A 211 -21.65 57.41 21.87
CA GLU A 211 -22.33 58.68 21.59
C GLU A 211 -23.35 59.03 22.68
N ASN A 212 -24.12 58.04 23.15
CA ASN A 212 -25.10 58.25 24.23
C ASN A 212 -24.42 58.52 25.59
N LYS A 213 -23.27 57.90 25.87
CA LYS A 213 -22.44 58.21 27.05
C LYS A 213 -21.86 59.61 26.99
N ILE A 214 -21.36 60.04 25.83
CA ILE A 214 -20.86 61.42 25.64
C ILE A 214 -22.00 62.43 25.83
N ARG A 215 -23.19 62.12 25.31
CA ARG A 215 -24.40 62.94 25.49
C ARG A 215 -24.86 62.98 26.95
N ALA A 216 -24.79 61.85 27.66
CA ALA A 216 -25.09 61.77 29.10
C ALA A 216 -24.06 62.53 29.95
N SER A 217 -22.76 62.46 29.62
CA SER A 217 -21.72 63.22 30.32
C SER A 217 -21.80 64.73 30.06
N LEU A 218 -22.33 65.14 28.90
CA LEU A 218 -22.59 66.55 28.59
C LEU A 218 -23.77 67.09 29.42
N PHE A 219 -24.71 66.22 29.79
CA PHE A 219 -25.85 66.54 30.66
C PHE A 219 -25.47 66.55 32.16
N GLU A 220 -24.50 65.71 32.57
CA GLU A 220 -23.92 65.73 33.92
C GLU A 220 -23.05 66.97 34.22
N MET A 221 -22.58 67.70 33.19
CA MET A 221 -21.77 68.91 33.38
C MET A 221 -22.61 70.17 33.67
N GLU A 222 -23.94 70.08 33.58
CA GLU A 222 -24.86 71.20 33.86
C GLU A 222 -25.48 71.17 35.27
N GLU A 223 -25.38 70.05 36.01
CA GLU A 223 -25.76 69.96 37.43
C GLU A 223 -24.55 69.67 38.33
N GLY A 224 -23.91 70.72 38.83
CA GLY A 224 -22.89 70.58 39.87
C GLY A 224 -23.50 70.30 41.24
N PHE A 225 -22.97 69.33 42.00
CA PHE A 225 -22.80 69.46 43.46
C PHE A 225 -21.92 68.35 44.11
N LEU A 226 -20.81 68.81 44.69
CA LEU A 226 -20.02 68.32 45.84
C LEU A 226 -19.24 66.97 45.84
N PRO A 227 -17.95 67.01 46.28
CA PRO A 227 -17.14 65.83 46.58
C PRO A 227 -17.26 65.43 48.07
N PHE A 228 -17.70 64.21 48.35
CA PHE A 228 -17.63 63.61 49.69
C PHE A 228 -16.79 62.33 49.67
N ALA A 229 -15.63 62.38 50.33
CA ALA A 229 -14.77 61.24 50.58
C ALA A 229 -15.37 60.34 51.67
N GLY A 230 -15.37 59.02 51.42
CA GLY A 230 -15.76 57.98 52.37
C GLY A 230 -15.09 56.62 52.05
N PRO A 231 -14.91 55.74 53.05
CA PRO A 231 -13.77 54.82 53.13
C PRO A 231 -13.93 53.50 52.35
N ARG A 232 -12.88 53.14 51.63
CA ARG A 232 -12.44 51.79 51.21
C ARG A 232 -13.56 50.76 50.98
N LYS A 233 -14.27 50.89 49.87
CA LYS A 233 -14.67 49.72 49.07
C LYS A 233 -13.88 49.83 47.79
N LEU A 234 -12.97 48.88 47.52
CA LEU A 234 -12.36 48.75 46.20
C LEU A 234 -13.50 48.89 45.19
N SER A 235 -13.37 49.87 44.30
CA SER A 235 -14.36 50.11 43.26
C SER A 235 -14.64 48.77 42.59
N ILE A 236 -15.90 48.50 42.23
CA ILE A 236 -16.28 47.28 41.50
C ILE A 236 -15.32 47.04 40.31
N GLN A 237 -14.81 48.12 39.73
CA GLN A 237 -13.76 48.14 38.72
C GLN A 237 -12.44 47.50 39.18
N GLU A 238 -11.90 47.84 40.34
CA GLU A 238 -10.65 47.27 40.87
C GLU A 238 -10.78 45.77 41.15
N LYS A 239 -11.94 45.33 41.65
CA LYS A 239 -12.22 43.89 41.83
C LYS A 239 -12.28 43.14 40.51
N ASN A 240 -12.89 43.75 39.47
CA ASN A 240 -12.94 43.17 38.13
C ASN A 240 -11.54 43.07 37.51
N VAL A 241 -10.68 44.09 37.67
CA VAL A 241 -9.30 44.06 37.18
C VAL A 241 -8.49 42.94 37.83
N LEU A 242 -8.62 42.73 39.15
CA LEU A 242 -7.95 41.63 39.83
C LEU A 242 -8.46 40.26 39.35
N LYS A 243 -9.76 40.12 39.11
CA LYS A 243 -10.33 38.88 38.58
C LYS A 243 -9.86 38.58 37.15
N ILE A 244 -9.76 39.60 36.29
CA ILE A 244 -9.21 39.47 34.94
C ILE A 244 -7.76 38.99 34.99
N ARG A 245 -6.90 39.61 35.82
CA ARG A 245 -5.51 39.17 35.98
C ARG A 245 -5.38 37.74 36.48
N SER A 246 -6.25 37.31 37.41
CA SER A 246 -6.27 35.91 37.87
C SER A 246 -6.61 34.95 36.73
N LEU A 247 -7.64 35.28 35.93
CA LEU A 247 -8.04 34.46 34.78
C LEU A 247 -6.98 34.44 33.67
N GLU A 248 -6.29 35.55 33.43
CA GLU A 248 -5.15 35.63 32.50
C GLU A 248 -3.99 34.75 32.98
N LYS A 249 -3.67 34.79 34.28
CA LYS A 249 -2.64 33.94 34.87
C LYS A 249 -3.02 32.46 34.77
N GLU A 250 -4.25 32.08 35.12
CA GLU A 250 -4.74 30.69 34.98
C GLU A 250 -4.73 30.22 33.51
N LYS A 251 -5.11 31.09 32.56
CA LYS A 251 -4.99 30.80 31.12
C LYS A 251 -3.54 30.61 30.70
N LYS A 252 -2.62 31.45 31.19
CA LYS A 252 -1.19 31.32 30.89
C LYS A 252 -0.61 30.02 31.46
N ASP A 253 -0.91 29.73 32.72
CA ASP A 253 -0.43 28.52 33.42
C ASP A 253 -1.00 27.24 32.77
N SER A 254 -2.26 27.26 32.31
CA SER A 254 -2.86 26.13 31.59
C SER A 254 -2.29 25.95 30.18
N LEU A 255 -2.01 27.05 29.46
CA LEU A 255 -1.32 26.99 28.16
C LEU A 255 0.11 26.44 28.30
N GLU A 256 0.85 26.86 29.33
CA GLU A 256 2.20 26.36 29.60
C GLU A 256 2.19 24.86 29.95
N LYS A 257 1.24 24.41 30.79
CA LYS A 257 1.05 22.98 31.08
C LYS A 257 0.71 22.19 29.82
N LEU A 258 -0.19 22.69 28.97
CA LEU A 258 -0.59 22.02 27.74
C LEU A 258 0.57 21.97 26.73
N ALA A 259 1.36 23.03 26.62
CA ALA A 259 2.57 23.07 25.80
C ALA A 259 3.63 22.06 26.30
N GLY A 260 3.81 21.96 27.62
CA GLY A 260 4.68 20.96 28.25
C GLY A 260 4.22 19.53 27.94
N GLN A 261 2.93 19.25 28.07
CA GLN A 261 2.34 17.95 27.72
C GLN A 261 2.50 17.62 26.23
N HIS A 262 2.25 18.60 25.35
CA HIS A 262 2.45 18.46 23.91
C HIS A 262 3.90 18.08 23.58
N ASN A 263 4.87 18.80 24.15
CA ASN A 263 6.28 18.54 23.93
C ASN A 263 6.72 17.17 24.47
N ALA A 264 6.22 16.75 25.64
CA ALA A 264 6.48 15.43 26.19
C ALA A 264 5.90 14.30 25.31
N LEU A 265 4.66 14.49 24.84
CA LEU A 265 4.00 13.54 23.94
C LEU A 265 4.72 13.46 22.58
N GLN A 266 5.18 14.60 22.05
CA GLN A 266 5.95 14.66 20.82
C GLN A 266 7.26 13.89 20.94
N LYS A 267 8.01 14.07 22.04
CA LYS A 267 9.24 13.30 22.30
C LYS A 267 8.97 11.79 22.41
N SER A 268 7.93 11.40 23.14
CA SER A 268 7.53 9.99 23.25
C SER A 268 7.16 9.38 21.89
N HIS A 269 6.44 10.14 21.06
CA HIS A 269 6.11 9.72 19.70
C HIS A 269 7.36 9.55 18.83
N GLU A 270 8.33 10.46 18.90
CA GLU A 270 9.60 10.35 18.18
C GLU A 270 10.42 9.13 18.64
N GLU A 271 10.46 8.84 19.93
CA GLU A 271 11.11 7.63 20.47
C GLU A 271 10.44 6.34 20.01
N LEU A 272 9.10 6.30 20.03
CA LEU A 272 8.33 5.16 19.52
C LEU A 272 8.55 4.96 18.02
N LYS A 273 8.61 6.04 17.24
CA LYS A 273 8.92 5.99 15.82
C LYS A 273 10.30 5.37 15.58
N LYS A 274 11.33 5.80 16.33
CA LYS A 274 12.68 5.21 16.26
C LYS A 274 12.68 3.72 16.61
N LYS A 275 11.96 3.30 17.66
CA LYS A 275 11.82 1.88 18.03
C LYS A 275 11.13 1.06 16.93
N LEU A 276 10.09 1.62 16.31
CA LEU A 276 9.39 0.98 15.20
C LEU A 276 10.30 0.82 13.98
N ASP A 277 11.05 1.86 13.60
CA ASP A 277 11.96 1.82 12.47
C ASP A 277 13.11 0.82 12.72
N ALA A 278 13.65 0.76 13.94
CA ALA A 278 14.64 -0.25 14.33
C ALA A 278 14.08 -1.68 14.27
N SER A 279 12.85 -1.91 14.74
CA SER A 279 12.18 -3.21 14.64
C SER A 279 11.89 -3.59 13.18
N ARG A 280 11.49 -2.62 12.35
CA ARG A 280 11.28 -2.83 10.91
C ARG A 280 12.56 -3.23 10.20
N ALA A 281 13.68 -2.56 10.49
CA ALA A 281 14.99 -2.90 9.94
C ALA A 281 15.42 -4.32 10.35
N ARG A 282 15.25 -4.69 11.63
CA ARG A 282 15.54 -6.04 12.12
C ARG A 282 14.69 -7.09 11.42
N ASN A 283 13.39 -6.86 11.27
CA ASN A 283 12.50 -7.78 10.57
C ASN A 283 12.88 -7.94 9.09
N GLN A 284 13.29 -6.86 8.42
CA GLN A 284 13.76 -6.94 7.04
C GLN A 284 15.01 -7.81 6.89
N MET A 285 15.98 -7.66 7.81
CA MET A 285 17.18 -8.52 7.83
C MET A 285 16.84 -9.98 8.10
N LEU A 286 16.02 -10.26 9.12
CA LEU A 286 15.59 -11.62 9.45
C LEU A 286 14.82 -12.27 8.29
N CYS A 287 13.95 -11.53 7.61
CA CYS A 287 13.27 -12.03 6.41
C CYS A 287 14.27 -12.35 5.29
N GLY A 288 15.34 -11.57 5.13
CA GLY A 288 16.43 -11.85 4.21
C GLY A 288 17.16 -13.15 4.57
N GLU A 289 17.54 -13.32 5.83
CA GLU A 289 18.20 -14.54 6.33
C GLU A 289 17.32 -15.78 6.12
N VAL A 290 16.02 -15.71 6.43
CA VAL A 290 15.09 -16.82 6.20
C VAL A 290 14.97 -17.18 4.72
N LYS A 291 15.00 -16.19 3.81
CA LYS A 291 15.00 -16.47 2.37
C LYS A 291 16.28 -17.19 1.94
N MET A 292 17.44 -16.71 2.36
CA MET A 292 18.73 -17.35 2.06
C MET A 292 18.79 -18.78 2.62
N LEU A 293 18.33 -19.00 3.87
CA LEU A 293 18.28 -20.33 4.46
C LEU A 293 17.33 -21.27 3.70
N LYS A 294 16.19 -20.78 3.24
CA LYS A 294 15.27 -21.57 2.39
C LYS A 294 15.92 -21.94 1.06
N GLU A 295 16.63 -21.02 0.41
CA GLU A 295 17.38 -21.29 -0.81
C GLU A 295 18.47 -22.33 -0.57
N GLN A 296 19.24 -22.21 0.52
CA GLN A 296 20.24 -23.20 0.91
C GLN A 296 19.62 -24.59 1.16
N ILE A 297 18.51 -24.68 1.89
CA ILE A 297 17.78 -25.93 2.09
C ILE A 297 17.30 -26.50 0.74
N GLY A 298 16.81 -25.65 -0.16
CA GLY A 298 16.43 -26.06 -1.52
C GLY A 298 17.57 -26.74 -2.26
N THR A 299 18.76 -26.14 -2.24
CA THR A 299 19.95 -26.76 -2.88
C THR A 299 20.35 -28.08 -2.23
N LEU A 300 20.20 -28.23 -0.92
CA LEU A 300 20.49 -29.50 -0.23
C LEU A 300 19.47 -30.57 -0.57
N LEU A 301 18.18 -30.22 -0.70
CA LEU A 301 17.14 -31.13 -1.13
C LEU A 301 17.36 -31.59 -2.57
N GLU A 302 17.78 -30.70 -3.47
CA GLU A 302 18.17 -31.09 -4.83
C GLU A 302 19.33 -32.08 -4.80
N LYS A 303 20.39 -31.82 -4.03
CA LYS A 303 21.50 -32.78 -3.87
C LYS A 303 21.01 -34.13 -3.36
N GLY A 304 20.14 -34.14 -2.35
CA GLY A 304 19.54 -35.38 -1.84
C GLY A 304 18.80 -36.17 -2.91
N LYS A 305 18.06 -35.51 -3.81
CA LYS A 305 17.41 -36.18 -4.95
C LYS A 305 18.41 -36.82 -5.91
N HIS A 306 19.51 -36.12 -6.23
CA HIS A 306 20.56 -36.68 -7.08
C HIS A 306 21.25 -37.88 -6.42
N ASP A 307 21.45 -37.83 -5.10
CA ASP A 307 22.01 -38.95 -4.33
C ASP A 307 21.04 -40.14 -4.32
N ASP A 308 19.73 -39.91 -4.17
CA ASP A 308 18.69 -40.96 -4.26
C ASP A 308 18.68 -41.61 -5.65
N GLU A 309 18.72 -40.81 -6.73
CA GLU A 309 18.82 -41.32 -8.11
C GLU A 309 20.07 -42.18 -8.33
N LEU A 310 21.21 -41.77 -7.75
CA LEU A 310 22.45 -42.54 -7.80
C LEU A 310 22.31 -43.87 -7.05
N VAL A 311 21.69 -43.86 -5.86
CA VAL A 311 21.44 -45.08 -5.07
C VAL A 311 20.53 -46.03 -5.83
N ASP A 312 19.44 -45.54 -6.43
CA ASP A 312 18.53 -46.36 -7.24
C ASP A 312 19.23 -46.98 -8.45
N ALA A 313 20.08 -46.22 -9.14
CA ALA A 313 20.87 -46.72 -10.26
C ALA A 313 21.84 -47.84 -9.82
N LEU A 314 22.53 -47.66 -8.68
CA LEU A 314 23.43 -48.66 -8.12
C LEU A 314 22.67 -49.92 -7.66
N LEU A 315 21.52 -49.77 -7.01
CA LEU A 315 20.67 -50.89 -6.60
C LEU A 315 20.15 -51.68 -7.81
N SER A 316 19.75 -50.98 -8.88
CA SER A 316 19.34 -51.62 -10.13
C SER A 316 20.49 -52.41 -10.77
N GLN A 317 21.71 -51.84 -10.82
CA GLN A 317 22.89 -52.56 -11.31
C GLN A 317 23.22 -53.78 -10.44
N GLN A 318 23.15 -53.65 -9.12
CA GLN A 318 23.39 -54.76 -8.20
C GLN A 318 22.37 -55.89 -8.42
N LYS A 319 21.09 -55.54 -8.62
CA LYS A 319 20.03 -56.52 -8.91
C LYS A 319 20.28 -57.24 -10.24
N GLN A 320 20.63 -56.50 -11.31
CA GLN A 320 20.99 -57.11 -12.59
C GLN A 320 22.18 -58.06 -12.46
N MET A 321 23.20 -57.68 -11.70
CA MET A 321 24.36 -58.55 -11.44
C MET A 321 23.96 -59.83 -10.69
N GLN A 322 23.08 -59.73 -9.68
CA GLN A 322 22.56 -60.89 -8.96
C GLN A 322 21.74 -61.82 -9.87
N GLU A 323 20.93 -61.27 -10.77
CA GLU A 323 20.17 -62.06 -11.75
C GLU A 323 21.09 -62.79 -12.73
N ILE A 324 22.15 -62.12 -13.22
CA ILE A 324 23.16 -62.75 -14.08
C ILE A 324 23.88 -63.89 -13.34
N LEU A 325 24.32 -63.66 -12.10
CA LEU A 325 24.98 -64.69 -11.29
C LEU A 325 24.07 -65.89 -11.01
N LYS A 326 22.79 -65.65 -10.71
CA LYS A 326 21.80 -66.70 -10.52
C LYS A 326 21.58 -67.51 -11.81
N GLY A 327 21.49 -66.83 -12.95
CA GLY A 327 21.37 -67.48 -14.27
C GLY A 327 22.60 -68.31 -14.63
N LEU A 328 23.81 -67.82 -14.35
CA LEU A 328 25.06 -68.57 -14.54
C LEU A 328 25.13 -69.80 -13.63
N SER A 329 24.76 -69.67 -12.36
CA SER A 329 24.72 -70.79 -11.41
C SER A 329 23.71 -71.86 -11.84
N GLN A 330 22.52 -71.47 -12.29
CA GLN A 330 21.52 -72.42 -12.80
C GLN A 330 22.01 -73.15 -14.05
N LYS A 331 22.64 -72.41 -14.98
CA LYS A 331 23.21 -72.99 -16.20
C LYS A 331 24.41 -73.91 -15.93
N GLU A 332 25.19 -73.63 -14.88
CA GLU A 332 26.26 -74.52 -14.44
C GLU A 332 25.69 -75.84 -13.91
N GLU A 333 24.60 -75.79 -13.14
CA GLU A 333 23.93 -76.98 -12.60
C GLU A 333 23.31 -77.84 -13.72
N GLU A 334 22.58 -77.22 -14.65
CA GLU A 334 22.03 -77.90 -15.84
C GLU A 334 23.12 -78.57 -16.69
N ASN A 335 24.28 -77.90 -16.83
CA ASN A 335 25.44 -78.46 -17.53
C ASN A 335 26.06 -79.64 -16.76
N LYS A 336 26.12 -79.59 -15.41
CA LYS A 336 26.60 -80.70 -14.57
C LYS A 336 25.68 -81.91 -14.70
N GLU A 337 24.37 -81.72 -14.58
CA GLU A 337 23.38 -82.79 -14.77
C GLU A 337 23.49 -83.40 -16.17
N SER A 338 23.56 -82.57 -17.21
CA SER A 338 23.72 -83.03 -18.60
C SER A 338 25.00 -83.85 -18.79
N ARG A 339 26.12 -83.39 -18.21
CA ARG A 339 27.39 -84.13 -18.22
C ARG A 339 27.30 -85.45 -17.44
N GLN A 340 26.58 -85.47 -16.33
CA GLN A 340 26.41 -86.65 -15.50
C GLN A 340 25.54 -87.70 -16.19
N ILE A 341 24.44 -87.29 -16.82
CA ILE A 341 23.58 -88.16 -17.65
C ILE A 341 24.39 -88.74 -18.81
N MET A 342 25.15 -87.90 -19.52
CA MET A 342 26.03 -88.36 -20.60
C MET A 342 27.10 -89.32 -20.10
N GLY A 343 27.72 -89.04 -18.95
CA GLY A 343 28.69 -89.93 -18.30
C GLY A 343 28.09 -91.29 -17.91
N HIS A 344 26.87 -91.31 -17.36
CA HIS A 344 26.15 -92.55 -17.08
C HIS A 344 25.85 -93.35 -18.35
N HIS A 345 25.43 -92.68 -19.42
CA HIS A 345 25.19 -93.33 -20.72
C HIS A 345 26.45 -93.98 -21.27
N LEU A 346 27.56 -93.23 -21.34
CA LEU A 346 28.87 -93.74 -21.76
C LEU A 346 29.34 -94.91 -20.90
N ASN A 347 29.18 -94.83 -19.58
CA ASN A 347 29.55 -95.92 -18.69
C ASN A 347 28.73 -97.19 -18.93
N ASN A 348 27.41 -97.05 -19.18
CA ASN A 348 26.55 -98.17 -19.53
C ASN A 348 26.95 -98.79 -20.88
N GLU A 349 27.26 -97.99 -21.89
CA GLU A 349 27.78 -98.47 -23.17
C GLU A 349 29.11 -99.20 -23.01
N ILE A 350 30.04 -98.66 -22.22
CA ILE A 350 31.32 -99.31 -21.93
C ILE A 350 31.11 -100.65 -21.23
N GLN A 351 30.18 -100.74 -20.27
CA GLN A 351 29.85 -102.00 -19.61
C GLN A 351 29.29 -103.04 -20.59
N GLN A 352 28.41 -102.62 -21.51
CA GLN A 352 27.88 -103.51 -22.57
C GLN A 352 28.98 -103.95 -23.54
N GLN A 353 29.88 -103.05 -23.94
CA GLN A 353 31.01 -103.40 -24.80
C GLN A 353 31.97 -104.35 -24.08
N ASN A 354 32.26 -104.12 -22.79
CA ASN A 354 33.10 -104.99 -21.99
C ASN A 354 32.50 -106.40 -21.85
N SER A 355 31.20 -106.53 -21.58
CA SER A 355 30.56 -107.85 -21.49
C SER A 355 30.58 -108.59 -22.83
N LEU A 356 30.40 -107.88 -23.95
CA LEU A 356 30.54 -108.45 -25.28
C LEU A 356 31.99 -108.90 -25.55
N ILE A 357 32.99 -108.09 -25.15
CA ILE A 357 34.40 -108.46 -25.26
C ILE A 357 34.70 -109.72 -24.43
N GLU A 358 34.15 -109.83 -23.21
CA GLU A 358 34.29 -111.01 -22.35
C GLU A 358 33.73 -112.26 -23.03
N GLN A 359 32.52 -112.19 -23.59
CA GLN A 359 31.89 -113.28 -24.35
C GLN A 359 32.71 -113.67 -25.58
N LEU A 360 33.25 -112.70 -26.31
CA LEU A 360 34.11 -112.96 -27.46
C LEU A 360 35.43 -113.62 -27.04
N ARG A 361 36.01 -113.24 -25.89
CA ARG A 361 37.21 -113.88 -25.33
C ARG A 361 36.95 -115.33 -24.94
N GLU A 362 35.82 -115.64 -24.30
CA GLU A 362 35.41 -117.02 -23.99
C GLU A 362 35.26 -117.85 -25.27
N LEU A 363 34.56 -117.32 -26.28
CA LEU A 363 34.38 -118.01 -27.55
C LEU A 363 35.72 -118.27 -28.25
N VAL A 364 36.65 -117.32 -28.22
CA VAL A 364 38.00 -117.49 -28.76
C VAL A 364 38.76 -118.56 -27.98
N ALA A 365 38.71 -118.55 -26.64
CA ALA A 365 39.35 -119.56 -25.82
C ALA A 365 38.78 -120.98 -26.07
N GLU A 366 37.46 -121.11 -26.22
CA GLU A 366 36.81 -122.36 -26.60
C GLU A 366 37.27 -122.84 -27.98
N ARG A 367 37.36 -121.93 -28.96
CA ARG A 367 37.84 -122.23 -30.31
C ARG A 367 39.31 -122.63 -30.31
N GLU A 368 40.17 -121.91 -29.59
CA GLU A 368 41.59 -122.24 -29.42
C GLU A 368 41.76 -123.59 -28.74
N ALA A 369 40.97 -123.91 -27.70
CA ALA A 369 40.99 -125.23 -27.06
C ALA A 369 40.56 -126.33 -28.04
N MET A 370 39.50 -126.10 -28.83
CA MET A 370 39.05 -127.04 -29.84
C MET A 370 40.12 -127.25 -30.92
N VAL A 371 40.77 -126.19 -31.40
CA VAL A 371 41.91 -126.27 -32.32
C VAL A 371 43.02 -127.12 -31.71
N LYS A 372 43.40 -126.87 -30.46
CA LYS A 372 44.42 -127.65 -29.74
C LYS A 372 44.08 -129.15 -29.69
N THR A 373 42.82 -129.50 -29.38
CA THR A 373 42.40 -130.91 -29.37
C THR A 373 42.40 -131.54 -30.77
N LEU A 374 42.13 -130.75 -31.82
CA LEU A 374 42.22 -131.22 -33.20
C LEU A 374 43.68 -131.38 -33.64
N GLU A 375 44.56 -130.46 -33.26
CA GLU A 375 46.01 -130.56 -33.47
C GLU A 375 46.61 -131.78 -32.76
N GLU A 376 46.20 -132.06 -31.51
CA GLU A 376 46.60 -133.27 -30.77
C GLU A 376 46.10 -134.56 -31.46
N LYS A 377 44.87 -134.55 -32.00
CA LYS A 377 44.33 -135.69 -32.76
C LYS A 377 45.04 -135.91 -34.10
N ILE A 378 45.48 -134.84 -34.76
CA ILE A 378 46.24 -134.93 -36.02
C ILE A 378 47.67 -135.37 -35.76
N GLY A 379 48.30 -134.98 -34.63
CA GLY A 379 49.64 -135.42 -34.25
C GLY A 379 49.76 -136.87 -33.76
N GLN A 380 48.64 -137.57 -33.57
CA GLN A 380 48.57 -139.00 -33.20
C GLN A 380 48.27 -139.93 -34.40
N LEU A 381 48.10 -139.37 -35.59
CA LEU A 381 48.07 -140.07 -36.88
C LEU A 381 49.47 -140.01 -37.52
#